data_AF-A0AAD9Z3R6-F1
#
_entry.id   AF-A0AAD9Z3R6-F1
#
_cell.length_a   1.000
_cell.length_b   1.000
_cell.length_c   1.000
_cell.angle_alpha   90.00
_cell.angle_beta   90.00
_cell.angle_gamma   90.00
#
_symmetry.space_group_name_H-M   'P 1'
#
loop_
_entity.id
_entity.type
_entity.pdbx_description
1 polymer ?
#
loop_
_entity_poly.entity_id
_entity_poly.type
_entity_poly.pdbx_seq_one_letter_code
_entity_poly.pdbx_strand_id
1 'polypeptide(L)' 'MSEKKYPGIEKAVLSSSAITVNLDYVDVEEEQRAATTSEESKPTVVQEGDEVAIIPPVSSG' A
#
# COMPACT_ATOMS: atom_id res chain seq x y z
N MET A 1 -8.23 -7.37 -3.06
CA MET A 1 -8.22 -8.84 -2.83
C MET A 1 -7.95 -9.19 -1.37
N SER A 2 -7.04 -8.47 -0.68
CA SER A 2 -6.71 -8.71 0.73
C SER A 2 -7.90 -8.58 1.68
N GLU A 3 -8.71 -7.53 1.58
CA GLU A 3 -9.89 -7.32 2.45
C GLU A 3 -10.97 -8.42 2.31
N LYS A 4 -11.08 -9.03 1.13
CA LYS A 4 -12.02 -10.14 0.91
C LYS A 4 -11.55 -11.44 1.59
N LYS A 5 -10.23 -11.63 1.69
CA LYS A 5 -9.62 -12.84 2.26
C LYS A 5 -9.34 -12.68 3.76
N TYR A 6 -9.05 -11.45 4.19
CA TYR A 6 -8.77 -11.05 5.56
C TYR A 6 -9.56 -9.76 5.87
N PRO A 7 -10.83 -9.88 6.26
CA PRO A 7 -11.64 -8.72 6.60
C PRO A 7 -11.01 -7.93 7.75
N GLY A 8 -10.92 -6.61 7.58
CA GLY A 8 -10.35 -5.66 8.54
C GLY A 8 -8.83 -5.51 8.48
N ILE A 9 -8.14 -6.17 7.54
CA ILE A 9 -6.66 -6.10 7.44
C ILE A 9 -6.16 -4.69 7.15
N GLU A 10 -6.96 -3.90 6.42
CA GLU A 10 -6.64 -2.51 6.13
C GLU A 10 -6.41 -1.72 7.43
N LYS A 11 -7.38 -1.76 8.34
CA LYS A 11 -7.31 -1.02 9.61
C LYS A 11 -6.39 -1.67 10.63
N ALA A 12 -6.28 -3.00 10.62
CA ALA A 12 -5.51 -3.73 11.64
C ALA A 12 -4.01 -3.70 11.36
N VAL A 13 -3.60 -3.59 10.10
CA VAL A 13 -2.20 -3.76 9.69
C VAL A 13 -1.78 -2.69 8.69
N LEU A 14 -2.49 -2.55 7.57
CA LEU A 14 -2.01 -1.72 6.46
C LEU A 14 -1.96 -0.23 6.81
N SER A 15 -2.89 0.28 7.62
CA SER A 15 -2.97 1.70 7.98
C SER A 15 -1.79 2.22 8.80
N SER A 16 -1.01 1.34 9.43
CA SER A 16 0.16 1.72 10.24
C SER A 16 1.48 1.19 9.69
N SER A 17 1.46 0.44 8.59
CA SER A 17 2.64 -0.24 8.04
C SER A 17 3.18 0.52 6.83
N ALA A 18 4.49 0.45 6.62
CA ALA A 18 5.08 0.88 5.36
C ALA A 18 4.86 -0.22 4.30
N ILE A 19 4.64 0.18 3.06
CA ILE A 19 4.43 -0.74 1.94
C ILE A 19 5.51 -0.48 0.89
N THR A 20 6.08 -1.56 0.35
CA THR A 20 6.97 -1.48 -0.81
C THR A 20 6.47 -2.34 -1.96
N VAL A 21 6.76 -1.91 -3.18
CA VAL A 21 6.57 -2.67 -4.42
C VAL A 21 7.91 -2.73 -5.13
N ASN A 22 8.43 -3.92 -5.40
CA ASN A 22 9.74 -4.11 -6.03
C ASN A 22 10.88 -3.31 -5.36
N LEU A 23 10.84 -3.23 -4.01
CA LEU A 23 11.75 -2.47 -3.14
C LEU A 23 11.53 -0.95 -3.10
N ASP A 24 10.61 -0.41 -3.90
CA ASP A 24 10.25 1.00 -3.86
C ASP A 24 9.15 1.26 -2.84
N TYR A 25 9.35 2.27 -1.99
CA TYR A 25 8.34 2.67 -1.01
C TYR A 25 7.17 3.35 -1.70
N VAL A 26 5.96 2.94 -1.30
CA VAL A 26 4.72 3.54 -1.79
C VAL A 26 4.17 4.47 -0.71
N ASP A 27 4.01 5.74 -1.08
CA ASP A 27 3.22 6.68 -0.28
C ASP A 27 1.74 6.47 -0.59
N VAL A 28 1.05 5.82 0.35
CA VAL A 28 -0.36 5.46 0.18
C VAL A 28 -1.28 6.69 0.11
N GLU A 29 -0.92 7.80 0.77
CA GLU A 29 -1.75 9.03 0.73
C GLU A 29 -1.60 9.75 -0.60
N GLU A 30 -0.38 9.84 -1.11
CA GLU A 30 -0.11 10.40 -2.44
C GLU A 30 -0.80 9.59 -3.53
N GLU A 31 -0.71 8.27 -3.42
CA GLU A 31 -1.30 7.29 -4.32
C GLU A 31 -2.84 7.37 -4.33
N GLN A 32 -3.48 7.55 -3.17
CA GLN A 32 -4.92 7.82 -3.09
C GLN A 32 -5.30 9.17 -3.73
N ARG A 33 -4.47 10.20 -3.56
CA ARG A 33 -4.71 11.52 -4.18
C ARG A 33 -4.58 11.44 -5.70
N ALA A 34 -3.58 10.73 -6.20
CA ALA A 34 -3.36 10.44 -7.62
C ALA A 34 -4.55 9.68 -8.23
N ALA A 35 -5.10 8.69 -7.53
CA ALA A 35 -6.27 7.94 -7.97
C ALA A 35 -7.56 8.80 -8.11
N THR A 36 -7.63 9.95 -7.42
CA THR A 36 -8.80 10.86 -7.45
C THR A 36 -8.62 12.06 -8.38
N THR A 37 -7.42 12.32 -8.90
CA THR A 37 -7.10 13.50 -9.71
C THR A 37 -6.71 13.07 -11.12
N SER A 38 -7.56 13.34 -12.12
CA SER A 38 -7.49 12.71 -13.44
C SER A 38 -6.28 13.00 -14.33
N GLU A 39 -5.46 14.03 -14.07
CA GLU A 39 -4.68 14.63 -15.19
C GLU A 39 -3.15 14.68 -15.05
N GLU A 40 -2.52 14.29 -13.93
CA GLU A 40 -1.04 14.40 -13.86
C GLU A 40 -0.30 13.28 -13.10
N SER A 41 -0.97 12.51 -12.26
CA SER A 41 -0.34 11.47 -11.44
C SER A 41 -1.11 10.16 -11.62
N LYS A 42 -0.52 9.20 -12.35
CA LYS A 42 -1.13 7.88 -12.46
C LYS A 42 -0.85 7.11 -11.19
N PRO A 43 -1.88 6.50 -10.57
CA PRO A 43 -1.65 5.61 -9.45
C PRO A 43 -0.74 4.43 -9.86
N THR A 44 0.17 4.05 -8.96
CA THR A 44 0.93 2.81 -8.96
C THR A 44 -0.01 1.61 -8.99
N VAL A 45 -0.03 0.91 -10.12
CA VAL A 45 -0.83 -0.32 -10.30
C VAL A 45 0.08 -1.53 -10.22
N VAL A 46 -0.06 -2.30 -9.14
CA VAL A 46 0.63 -3.58 -8.94
C VAL A 46 0.21 -4.58 -10.03
N GLN A 47 1.19 -5.16 -10.71
CA GLN A 47 1.01 -6.16 -11.75
C GLN A 47 1.32 -7.58 -11.25
N GLU A 48 0.97 -8.58 -12.06
CA GLU A 48 1.42 -9.94 -11.80
C GLU A 48 2.94 -10.02 -11.90
N GLY A 49 3.57 -10.64 -10.89
CA GLY A 49 5.02 -10.76 -10.80
C GLY A 49 5.69 -9.69 -9.92
N ASP A 50 4.97 -8.62 -9.54
CA ASP A 50 5.49 -7.62 -8.61
C ASP A 50 5.57 -8.16 -7.18
N GLU A 51 6.69 -7.89 -6.51
CA GLU A 51 6.88 -8.23 -5.10
C GLU A 51 6.34 -7.11 -4.21
N VAL A 52 5.43 -7.44 -3.29
CA VAL A 52 4.85 -6.47 -2.35
C VAL A 52 5.21 -6.85 -0.93
N ALA A 53 5.87 -5.95 -0.19
CA ALA A 53 6.18 -6.14 1.23
C ALA A 53 5.34 -5.21 2.11
N ILE A 54 4.89 -5.74 3.25
CA ILE A 54 4.24 -4.98 4.31
C ILE A 54 5.20 -4.98 5.49
N ILE A 55 5.66 -3.79 5.88
CA ILE A 55 6.64 -3.58 6.95
C ILE A 55 5.90 -2.96 8.14
N PRO A 56 5.44 -3.76 9.12
CA PRO A 56 4.78 -3.23 10.28
C PRO A 56 5.76 -2.41 11.13
N PRO A 57 5.27 -1.39 11.85
CA PRO A 57 6.10 -0.62 12.75
C PRO A 57 6.63 -1.55 13.83
N VAL A 58 7.94 -1.55 14.02
CA VAL A 58 8.55 -2.30 15.12
C VAL A 58 8.30 -1.52 16.41
N SER A 59 7.77 -2.18 17.44
CA SER A 59 7.82 -1.62 18.79
C SER A 59 9.26 -1.73 19.26
N SER A 60 10.01 -0.63 19.27
CA SER A 60 11.26 -0.51 20.03
C SER A 60 10.89 -0.56 21.52
N GLY A 61 10.74 -1.77 22.04
CA GLY A 61 10.72 -2.06 23.47
C GLY A 61 12.10 -1.90 24.07
#